data_AF-A0AAV0FWR3-F1
#
_entry.id   AF-A0AAV0FWR3-F1
#
_cell.length_a   1.000
_cell.length_b   1.000
_cell.length_c   1.000
_cell.angle_alpha   90.00
_cell.angle_beta   90.00
_cell.angle_gamma   90.00
#
_symmetry.space_group_name_H-M   'P 1'
#
loop_
_entity.id
_entity.type
_entity.pdbx_description
1 polymer ?
#
loop_
_entity_poly.entity_id
_entity_poly.type
_entity_poly.pdbx_seq_one_letter_code
_entity_poly.pdbx_strand_id
1 'polypeptide(L)'
;MAAPPITITKVVPAVIVGGGRVGKALQAMGNGEDALVKRGERVPPDFPGPILVCTRNDDLEAVLEATPKARWKDLVFFQNGMLEPWFQSKGLGDADQVLAYFAVAKLGEPPIDGKTDTNPEGLTAAYGKWGSAVASRLHAGGLSCKVCINIY
;
A
#
# COMPACT_ATOMS: atom_id res chain seq x y z
N MET A 1 29.66 -1.70 19.87
CA MET A 1 28.63 -0.88 19.18
C MET A 1 27.28 -1.46 19.55
N ALA A 2 26.40 -0.69 20.19
CA ALA A 2 25.04 -1.14 20.50
C ALA A 2 24.21 -1.14 19.20
N ALA A 3 23.43 -2.21 18.97
CA ALA A 3 22.47 -2.23 17.89
C ALA A 3 21.47 -1.07 18.06
N PRO A 4 21.05 -0.39 16.97
CA PRO A 4 20.07 0.67 17.06
C PRO A 4 18.76 0.11 17.66
N PRO A 5 18.04 0.90 18.47
CA PRO A 5 16.76 0.46 19.03
C PRO A 5 15.79 0.14 17.90
N ILE A 6 15.23 -1.07 17.92
CA ILE A 6 14.15 -1.45 17.02
C ILE A 6 12.91 -0.71 17.49
N THR A 7 12.58 0.40 16.84
CA THR A 7 11.29 1.05 17.00
C THR A 7 10.24 0.10 16.41
N ILE A 8 9.47 -0.58 17.25
CA ILE A 8 8.31 -1.36 16.79
C ILE A 8 7.25 -0.35 16.36
N THR A 9 7.29 0.05 15.09
CA THR A 9 6.28 0.94 14.53
C THR A 9 4.97 0.14 14.40
N LYS A 10 3.95 0.50 15.18
CA LYS A 10 2.68 -0.22 15.26
C LYS A 10 1.99 -0.26 13.88
N VAL A 11 1.72 -1.47 13.37
CA VAL A 11 0.92 -1.66 12.16
C VAL A 11 -0.53 -1.30 12.46
N VAL A 12 -1.07 -0.33 11.73
CA VAL A 12 -2.48 0.11 11.82
C VAL A 12 -3.39 -0.77 10.95
N PRO A 13 -4.68 -0.95 11.31
CA PRO A 13 -5.63 -1.64 10.45
C PRO A 13 -5.79 -0.90 9.12
N ALA A 14 -6.10 -1.65 8.05
CA ALA A 14 -6.33 -1.10 6.72
C ALA A 14 -7.51 -1.78 6.03
N VAL A 15 -8.12 -1.06 5.08
CA VAL A 15 -8.95 -1.70 4.06
C VAL A 15 -8.03 -2.13 2.91
N ILE A 16 -8.15 -3.35 2.42
CA ILE A 16 -7.36 -3.88 1.32
C ILE A 16 -8.30 -4.17 0.16
N VAL A 17 -8.14 -3.44 -0.94
CA VAL A 17 -8.96 -3.64 -2.15
C VAL A 17 -8.21 -4.53 -3.12
N GLY A 18 -8.74 -5.73 -3.36
CA GLY A 18 -8.15 -6.74 -4.24
C GLY A 18 -7.48 -7.90 -3.49
N GLY A 19 -8.14 -9.06 -3.46
CA GLY A 19 -7.65 -10.29 -2.83
C GLY A 19 -6.63 -11.10 -3.64
N GLY A 20 -5.83 -10.43 -4.48
CA GLY A 20 -4.76 -11.06 -5.25
C GLY A 20 -3.51 -11.33 -4.41
N ARG A 21 -2.39 -11.66 -5.08
CA ARG A 21 -1.12 -12.00 -4.42
C ARG A 21 -0.62 -10.88 -3.49
N VAL A 22 -0.56 -9.65 -3.99
CA VAL A 22 -0.10 -8.48 -3.23
C VAL A 22 -1.06 -8.15 -2.08
N GLY A 23 -2.36 -8.06 -2.35
CA GLY A 23 -3.35 -7.74 -1.31
C GLY A 23 -3.39 -8.78 -0.19
N LYS A 24 -3.27 -10.07 -0.50
CA LYS A 24 -3.18 -11.12 0.52
C LYS A 24 -1.87 -11.09 1.30
N ALA A 25 -0.74 -10.77 0.66
CA ALA A 25 0.51 -10.54 1.37
C ALA A 25 0.37 -9.35 2.34
N LEU A 26 -0.18 -8.22 1.90
CA LEU A 26 -0.41 -7.05 2.76
C LEU A 26 -1.33 -7.35 3.93
N GLN A 27 -2.37 -8.17 3.73
CA GLN A 27 -3.26 -8.63 4.79
C GLN A 27 -2.51 -9.49 5.82
N ALA A 28 -1.64 -10.39 5.36
CA ALA A 28 -0.84 -11.25 6.24
C ALA A 28 0.21 -10.44 7.04
N MET A 29 0.70 -9.33 6.50
CA MET A 29 1.58 -8.37 7.19
C MET A 29 0.83 -7.40 8.12
N GLY A 30 -0.50 -7.53 8.22
CA GLY A 30 -1.35 -6.67 9.03
C GLY A 30 -1.34 -7.02 10.52
N ASN A 31 -2.18 -6.30 11.27
CA ASN A 31 -2.39 -6.55 12.70
C ASN A 31 -3.53 -7.55 12.98
N GLY A 32 -4.10 -8.17 11.95
CA GLY A 32 -5.24 -9.09 12.05
C GLY A 32 -6.62 -8.44 11.99
N GLU A 33 -6.71 -7.11 11.92
CA GLU A 33 -7.98 -6.37 11.92
C GLU A 33 -8.37 -5.84 10.53
N ASP A 34 -7.59 -6.16 9.48
CA ASP A 34 -7.82 -5.64 8.14
C ASP A 34 -9.13 -6.11 7.51
N ALA A 35 -9.81 -5.20 6.82
CA ALA A 35 -10.95 -5.52 5.97
C ALA A 35 -10.48 -5.82 4.54
N LEU A 36 -10.83 -6.99 4.00
CA LEU A 36 -10.58 -7.31 2.59
C LEU A 36 -11.83 -7.01 1.76
N VAL A 37 -11.68 -6.18 0.73
CA VAL A 37 -12.72 -5.83 -0.24
C VAL A 37 -12.40 -6.49 -1.57
N LYS A 38 -13.34 -7.31 -2.06
CA LYS A 38 -13.27 -7.99 -3.35
C LYS A 38 -14.08 -7.25 -4.42
N ARG A 39 -13.98 -7.74 -5.67
CA ARG A 39 -14.75 -7.21 -6.80
C ARG A 39 -16.25 -7.26 -6.47
N GLY A 40 -16.94 -6.12 -6.64
CA GLY A 40 -18.37 -5.98 -6.37
C GLY A 40 -18.73 -5.60 -4.93
N GLU A 41 -17.78 -5.63 -4.00
CA GLU A 41 -17.99 -5.19 -2.62
C GLU A 41 -17.69 -3.68 -2.47
N ARG A 42 -18.33 -3.05 -1.49
CA ARG A 42 -18.14 -1.62 -1.18
C ARG A 42 -17.05 -1.45 -0.14
N VAL A 43 -16.28 -0.36 -0.23
CA VAL A 43 -15.36 0.03 0.84
C VAL A 43 -16.17 0.50 2.06
N PRO A 44 -15.91 -0.02 3.28
CA PRO A 44 -16.63 0.40 4.46
C PRO A 44 -16.38 1.89 4.76
N PRO A 45 -17.44 2.71 4.96
CA PRO A 45 -17.29 4.15 5.13
C PRO A 45 -16.51 4.53 6.39
N ASP A 46 -16.72 3.81 7.49
CA ASP A 46 -16.23 4.18 8.82
C ASP A 46 -15.01 3.36 9.30
N PHE A 47 -14.44 2.52 8.43
CA PHE A 47 -13.27 1.71 8.80
C PHE A 47 -12.01 2.59 8.89
N PRO A 48 -11.26 2.58 10.00
CA PRO A 48 -10.12 3.47 10.21
C PRO A 48 -8.92 3.10 9.33
N GLY A 49 -8.05 4.07 9.05
CA GLY A 49 -6.77 3.81 8.39
C GLY A 49 -6.81 3.88 6.86
N PRO A 50 -5.70 3.48 6.21
CA PRO A 50 -5.54 3.56 4.76
C PRO A 50 -6.38 2.53 4.02
N ILE A 51 -6.63 2.82 2.74
CA ILE A 51 -7.24 1.91 1.78
C ILE A 51 -6.17 1.50 0.76
N LEU A 52 -5.60 0.30 0.93
CA LEU A 52 -4.53 -0.23 0.08
C LEU A 52 -5.11 -0.82 -1.20
N VAL A 53 -4.94 -0.12 -2.33
CA VAL A 53 -5.47 -0.51 -3.64
C VAL A 53 -4.50 -1.43 -4.36
N CYS A 54 -4.82 -2.72 -4.37
CA CYS A 54 -3.99 -3.82 -4.88
C CYS A 54 -4.63 -4.52 -6.09
N THR A 55 -5.48 -3.81 -6.83
CA THR A 55 -6.08 -4.26 -8.08
C THR A 55 -5.13 -4.01 -9.26
N ARG A 56 -5.59 -4.24 -10.49
CA ARG A 56 -4.87 -3.81 -11.70
C ARG A 56 -5.27 -2.38 -12.07
N ASN A 57 -4.47 -1.73 -12.92
CA ASN A 57 -4.71 -0.35 -13.37
C ASN A 57 -6.05 -0.19 -14.12
N ASP A 58 -6.50 -1.19 -14.86
CA ASP A 58 -7.78 -1.18 -15.59
C ASP A 58 -9.00 -1.27 -14.67
N ASP A 59 -8.83 -1.73 -13.43
CA ASP A 59 -9.90 -1.82 -12.43
C ASP A 59 -10.02 -0.54 -11.56
N LEU A 60 -9.14 0.46 -11.70
CA LEU A 60 -9.09 1.61 -10.77
C LEU A 60 -10.36 2.47 -10.76
N GLU A 61 -11.06 2.58 -11.88
CA GLU A 61 -12.34 3.32 -11.93
C GLU A 61 -13.39 2.67 -11.01
N ALA A 62 -13.50 1.34 -11.07
CA ALA A 62 -14.43 0.58 -10.23
C ALA A 62 -14.07 0.70 -8.74
N VAL A 63 -12.79 0.85 -8.40
CA VAL A 63 -12.35 1.12 -7.03
C VAL A 63 -12.87 2.48 -6.55
N LEU A 64 -12.76 3.52 -7.37
CA LEU A 64 -13.29 4.85 -7.03
C LEU A 64 -14.81 4.83 -6.85
N GLU A 65 -15.53 4.14 -7.74
CA GLU A 65 -16.98 3.98 -7.65
C GLU A 65 -17.41 3.22 -6.38
N ALA A 66 -16.65 2.19 -6.00
CA ALA A 66 -16.89 1.39 -4.79
C ALA A 66 -16.49 2.10 -3.50
N THR A 67 -15.71 3.18 -3.58
CA THR A 67 -15.19 3.92 -2.43
C THR A 67 -16.01 5.17 -2.14
N PRO A 68 -16.54 5.36 -0.92
CA PRO A 68 -17.19 6.61 -0.54
C PRO A 68 -16.28 7.81 -0.81
N LYS A 69 -16.78 8.85 -1.46
CA LYS A 69 -15.95 10.00 -1.89
C LYS A 69 -15.18 10.67 -0.74
N ALA A 70 -15.76 10.71 0.45
CA ALA A 70 -15.10 11.22 1.66
C ALA A 70 -13.85 10.44 2.08
N ARG A 71 -13.72 9.18 1.63
CA ARG A 71 -12.61 8.26 1.89
C ARG A 71 -11.59 8.22 0.76
N TRP A 72 -11.80 8.92 -0.36
CA TRP A 72 -10.83 8.97 -1.46
C TRP A 72 -9.46 9.49 -1.01
N LYS A 73 -9.45 10.43 -0.06
CA LYS A 73 -8.23 10.93 0.58
C LYS A 73 -7.41 9.84 1.27
N ASP A 74 -7.99 8.67 1.56
CA ASP A 74 -7.32 7.57 2.25
C ASP A 74 -6.85 6.45 1.32
N LEU A 75 -7.05 6.61 0.00
CA LEU A 75 -6.58 5.65 -1.00
C LEU A 75 -5.05 5.68 -1.12
N VAL A 76 -4.46 4.49 -1.13
CA VAL A 76 -3.03 4.26 -1.32
C VAL A 76 -2.86 3.29 -2.48
N PHE A 77 -2.32 3.75 -3.60
CA PHE A 77 -2.24 2.98 -4.84
C PHE A 77 -0.95 2.16 -4.91
N PHE A 78 -1.05 0.82 -4.84
CA PHE A 78 0.07 -0.11 -5.07
C PHE A 78 0.21 -0.43 -6.57
N GLN A 79 0.36 0.62 -7.37
CA GLN A 79 0.46 0.51 -8.81
C GLN A 79 1.80 1.04 -9.27
N ASN A 80 2.50 0.22 -10.07
CA ASN A 80 3.68 0.66 -10.79
C ASN A 80 3.25 1.43 -12.04
N GLY A 81 3.94 2.52 -12.35
CA GLY A 81 3.69 3.35 -13.54
C GLY A 81 3.34 4.80 -13.21
N MET A 82 3.13 5.57 -14.28
CA MET A 82 2.85 7.01 -14.21
C MET A 82 1.33 7.25 -14.05
N LEU A 83 0.85 7.28 -12.81
CA LEU A 83 -0.57 7.51 -12.51
C LEU A 83 -0.95 8.98 -12.39
N GLU A 84 0.03 9.90 -12.36
CA GLU A 84 -0.22 11.33 -12.14
C GLU A 84 -1.27 11.93 -13.09
N PRO A 85 -1.25 11.71 -14.42
CA PRO A 85 -2.30 12.23 -15.30
C PRO A 85 -3.69 11.70 -14.94
N TRP A 86 -3.78 10.43 -14.52
CA TRP A 86 -5.04 9.83 -14.09
C TRP A 86 -5.50 10.42 -12.76
N PHE A 87 -4.62 10.58 -11.77
CA PHE A 87 -4.94 11.24 -10.52
C PHE A 87 -5.47 12.66 -10.73
N GLN A 88 -4.81 13.47 -11.56
CA GLN A 88 -5.26 14.81 -11.88
C GLN A 88 -6.66 14.80 -12.52
N SER A 89 -6.92 13.88 -13.45
CA SER A 89 -8.25 13.75 -14.10
C SER A 89 -9.39 13.42 -13.13
N LYS A 90 -9.09 12.84 -11.97
CA LYS A 90 -10.06 12.44 -10.94
C LYS A 90 -10.12 13.40 -9.76
N GLY A 91 -9.26 14.42 -9.71
CA GLY A 91 -9.13 15.30 -8.55
C GLY A 91 -8.43 14.63 -7.36
N LEU A 92 -7.50 13.71 -7.64
CA LEU A 92 -6.71 12.94 -6.68
C LEU A 92 -5.25 13.43 -6.61
N GLY A 93 -4.99 14.73 -6.75
CA GLY A 93 -3.64 15.29 -6.83
C GLY A 93 -2.72 14.97 -5.63
N ASP A 94 -3.32 14.77 -4.46
CA ASP A 94 -2.62 14.42 -3.21
C ASP A 94 -2.79 12.94 -2.83
N ALA A 95 -3.14 12.07 -3.79
CA ALA A 95 -3.28 10.64 -3.52
C ALA A 95 -1.95 9.99 -3.17
N ASP A 96 -2.00 9.06 -2.23
CA ASP A 96 -0.85 8.27 -1.84
C ASP A 96 -0.56 7.19 -2.89
N GLN A 97 0.71 6.99 -3.24
CA GLN A 97 1.15 5.95 -4.16
C GLN A 97 2.33 5.18 -3.58
N VAL A 98 2.39 3.88 -3.88
CA VAL A 98 3.52 3.01 -3.55
C VAL A 98 4.11 2.47 -4.84
N LEU A 99 5.39 2.76 -5.06
CA LEU A 99 6.21 2.13 -6.08
C LEU A 99 6.79 0.85 -5.48
N ALA A 100 6.12 -0.28 -5.76
CA ALA A 100 6.43 -1.56 -5.15
C ALA A 100 7.59 -2.25 -5.89
N TYR A 101 8.67 -2.49 -5.16
CA TYR A 101 9.82 -3.30 -5.57
C TYR A 101 9.95 -4.49 -4.62
N PHE A 102 8.97 -5.38 -4.70
CA PHE A 102 8.98 -6.71 -4.09
C PHE A 102 8.12 -7.63 -4.95
N ALA A 103 8.33 -8.93 -4.82
CA ALA A 103 7.57 -9.93 -5.59
C ALA A 103 6.83 -10.88 -4.66
N VAL A 104 5.60 -11.23 -5.02
CA VAL A 104 4.86 -12.34 -4.40
C VAL A 104 4.70 -13.40 -5.48
N ALA A 105 5.44 -14.50 -5.37
CA ALA A 105 5.47 -15.53 -6.40
C ALA A 105 4.10 -16.18 -6.57
N LYS A 106 3.49 -16.66 -5.47
CA LYS A 106 2.16 -17.28 -5.46
C LYS A 106 1.29 -16.76 -4.32
N LEU A 107 -0.02 -16.98 -4.45
CA LEU A 107 -0.98 -16.60 -3.42
C LEU A 107 -0.68 -17.34 -2.12
N GLY A 108 -0.51 -16.59 -1.02
CA GLY A 108 -0.21 -17.14 0.30
C GLY A 108 1.27 -17.37 0.58
N GLU A 109 2.16 -17.18 -0.39
CA GLU A 109 3.61 -17.18 -0.15
C GLU A 109 4.06 -15.80 0.38
N PRO A 110 5.11 -15.78 1.23
CA PRO A 110 5.67 -14.51 1.70
C PRO A 110 6.25 -13.70 0.54
N PRO A 111 6.17 -12.36 0.61
CA PRO A 111 6.82 -11.50 -0.38
C PRO A 111 8.34 -11.59 -0.28
N ILE A 112 9.01 -11.44 -1.42
CA ILE A 112 10.47 -11.35 -1.52
C ILE A 112 10.81 -9.90 -1.82
N ASP A 113 11.62 -9.29 -0.95
CA ASP A 113 12.11 -7.92 -1.10
C ASP A 113 12.95 -7.77 -2.37
N GLY A 114 12.77 -6.66 -3.09
CA GLY A 114 13.50 -6.35 -4.32
C GLY A 114 14.92 -5.80 -4.08
N LYS A 115 15.57 -6.20 -2.99
CA LYS A 115 16.95 -5.83 -2.68
C LYS A 115 17.91 -6.51 -3.64
N THR A 116 18.98 -5.80 -4.00
CA THR A 116 20.07 -6.29 -4.83
C THR A 116 21.41 -5.89 -4.19
N ASP A 117 22.52 -6.41 -4.69
CA ASP A 117 23.86 -6.01 -4.24
C ASP A 117 24.12 -4.50 -4.45
N THR A 118 23.49 -3.91 -5.48
CA THR A 118 23.59 -2.47 -5.78
C THR A 118 22.64 -1.61 -4.96
N ASN A 119 21.55 -2.20 -4.43
CA ASN A 119 20.52 -1.52 -3.64
C ASN A 119 20.17 -2.36 -2.40
N PRO A 120 21.12 -2.53 -1.46
CA PRO A 120 20.89 -3.32 -0.25
C PRO A 120 19.83 -2.72 0.69
N GLU A 121 19.57 -1.42 0.58
CA GLU A 121 18.50 -0.71 1.27
C GLU A 121 17.10 -1.00 0.71
N GLY A 122 17.04 -1.48 -0.54
CA GLY A 122 15.82 -1.78 -1.28
C GLY A 122 15.16 -0.56 -1.96
N LEU A 123 14.28 -0.84 -2.91
CA LEU A 123 13.77 0.17 -3.86
C LEU A 123 12.29 0.53 -3.66
N THR A 124 11.59 -0.13 -2.75
CA THR A 124 10.17 0.17 -2.51
C THR A 124 10.04 1.55 -1.88
N ALA A 125 9.19 2.40 -2.45
CA ALA A 125 8.96 3.76 -1.98
C ALA A 125 7.47 4.05 -1.82
N ALA A 126 7.08 4.62 -0.68
CA ALA A 126 5.72 5.03 -0.36
C ALA A 126 5.65 6.55 -0.24
N TYR A 127 4.66 7.15 -0.93
CA TYR A 127 4.44 8.59 -1.04
C TYR A 127 3.09 8.96 -0.42
N GLY A 128 3.04 10.13 0.21
CA GLY A 128 1.81 10.68 0.77
C GLY A 128 1.65 10.46 2.28
N LYS A 129 0.47 10.77 2.80
CA LYS A 129 0.21 10.90 4.25
C LYS A 129 0.27 9.57 5.00
N TRP A 130 -0.04 8.47 4.33
CA TRP A 130 -0.01 7.10 4.83
C TRP A 130 1.33 6.42 4.60
N GLY A 131 2.32 7.09 4.01
CA GLY A 131 3.64 6.52 3.73
C GLY A 131 4.28 5.82 4.94
N SER A 132 4.22 6.42 6.13
CA SER A 132 4.73 5.80 7.37
C SER A 132 3.95 4.56 7.79
N ALA A 133 2.63 4.54 7.60
CA ALA A 133 1.79 3.38 7.90
C ALA A 133 2.08 2.22 6.94
N VAL A 134 2.26 2.53 5.66
CA VAL A 134 2.69 1.56 4.64
C VAL A 134 4.07 1.00 4.97
N ALA A 135 5.04 1.87 5.28
CA ALA A 135 6.40 1.44 5.61
C ALA A 135 6.40 0.52 6.84
N SER A 136 5.65 0.87 7.89
CA SER A 136 5.52 0.02 9.09
C SER A 136 5.00 -1.38 8.77
N ARG A 137 3.98 -1.47 7.90
CA ARG A 137 3.40 -2.74 7.46
C ARG A 137 4.38 -3.56 6.62
N LEU A 138 5.09 -2.92 5.68
CA LEU A 138 6.09 -3.59 4.86
C LEU A 138 7.28 -4.08 5.69
N HIS A 139 7.76 -3.26 6.64
CA HIS A 139 8.82 -3.63 7.57
C HIS A 139 8.40 -4.81 8.47
N ALA A 140 7.15 -4.86 8.92
CA ALA A 140 6.61 -5.99 9.69
C ALA A 140 6.63 -7.31 8.89
N GLY A 141 6.55 -7.25 7.56
CA GLY A 141 6.74 -8.39 6.67
C GLY A 141 8.18 -8.64 6.22
N GLY A 142 9.16 -7.95 6.80
CA GLY A 142 10.58 -8.08 6.44
C GLY A 142 10.98 -7.41 5.13
N LEU A 143 10.10 -6.57 4.55
CA LEU A 143 10.38 -5.82 3.33
C LEU A 143 10.97 -4.45 3.63
N SER A 144 11.79 -3.94 2.72
CA SER A 144 12.22 -2.55 2.70
C SER A 144 11.08 -1.62 2.27
N CYS A 145 11.12 -0.39 2.76
CA CYS A 145 10.28 0.69 2.27
C CYS A 145 10.88 2.03 2.70
N LYS A 146 11.09 2.92 1.73
CA LYS A 146 11.43 4.32 1.95
C LYS A 146 10.16 5.16 1.97
N VAL A 147 10.02 6.04 2.95
CA VAL A 147 8.96 7.05 2.95
C VAL A 147 9.47 8.28 2.22
N CYS A 148 8.77 8.67 1.18
CA CYS A 148 9.06 9.86 0.39
C CYS A 148 7.99 10.92 0.68
N ILE A 149 8.45 12.10 1.09
CA ILE A 149 7.61 13.29 1.15
C ILE A 149 7.64 13.88 -0.26
N ASN A 150 6.50 14.28 -0.82
CA ASN A 150 6.50 15.09 -2.04
C ASN A 150 7.22 16.41 -1.71
N ILE A 151 8.47 16.53 -2.11
CA ILE A 151 9.16 17.81 -2.24
C ILE A 151 9.08 18.09 -3.74
N TYR A 152 8.25 19.09 -4.07
CA TYR A 152 7.89 19.59 -5.40
C TYR A 152 8.89 19.27 -6.53
#